data_AF-A0A1E9M9V8-F1
#
_entry.id   AF-A0A1E9M9V8-F1
#
_cell.length_a   1.000
_cell.length_b   1.000
_cell.length_c   1.000
_cell.angle_alpha   90.00
_cell.angle_beta   90.00
_cell.angle_gamma   90.00
#
_symmetry.space_group_name_H-M   'P 1'
#
loop_
_entity.id
_entity.type
_entity.pdbx_description
1 polymer ?
#
loop_
_entity_poly.entity_id
_entity_poly.type
_entity_poly.pdbx_seq_one_letter_code
_entity_poly.pdbx_strand_id
1 'polypeptide(L)'
;MATDVKPNAFARFGNDLHSGARSYPFVGKRRLWLLLAAVLMAVSVLIPAVGGGFNLGIDFRGGSEFVVSKTAHVDTATGERIIHEKAKDASDVRVTNIAPGTIRAQMSKLSDDETLQVKAALQEGYGVSENDVTSSFVGPTWGADVTRQAFWGLVAFVVLALIGMAFYFRTWKMSLASIAGLFFTVVVTVGLYAAFGFEITPSAIIGFLTILSYSLYDSVVVFDKIRENTEDVLERRDTTFAEQINLAVNQTLVRSINTAIVGVLPVGAILFIGAFILGAGTLQDLSLSLFVGILVGMFGTLFVSAPLYASLRLGEAQIREHTAKVESGNFKDAEDADEAEDSEGSEEPAEAEKAAKSSKSEESADKATEDEKATEKPAKKPARATIEIHRVNLNG
;
A
#
# COMPACT_ATOMS: atom_id res chain seq x y z
N MET A 1 44.94 -5.21 13.43
CA MET A 1 43.74 -5.11 14.29
C MET A 1 42.55 -4.87 13.36
N ALA A 2 41.82 -5.92 12.99
CA ALA A 2 40.52 -5.75 12.35
C ALA A 2 39.53 -5.43 13.47
N THR A 3 39.00 -4.21 13.49
CA THR A 3 37.92 -3.83 14.39
C THR A 3 36.69 -4.63 13.97
N ASP A 4 36.32 -5.61 14.79
CA ASP A 4 35.08 -6.37 14.66
C ASP A 4 33.93 -5.41 15.02
N VAL A 5 33.57 -4.54 14.09
CA VAL A 5 32.47 -3.59 14.24
C VAL A 5 31.20 -4.44 14.25
N LYS A 6 30.70 -4.73 15.45
CA LYS A 6 29.39 -5.37 15.63
C LYS A 6 28.38 -4.58 14.81
N PRO A 7 27.71 -5.20 13.81
CA PRO A 7 26.77 -4.46 12.97
C PRO A 7 25.69 -3.85 13.87
N ASN A 8 25.42 -2.55 13.67
CA ASN A 8 24.38 -1.83 14.39
C ASN A 8 23.05 -2.60 14.32
N ALA A 9 22.21 -2.47 15.35
CA ALA A 9 20.98 -3.26 15.48
C ALA A 9 20.09 -3.22 14.23
N PHE A 10 20.06 -2.08 13.54
CA PHE A 10 19.36 -1.90 12.26
C PHE A 10 19.98 -2.68 11.10
N ALA A 11 21.31 -2.69 10.98
CA ALA A 11 22.02 -3.48 9.98
C ALA A 11 21.83 -4.99 10.20
N ARG A 12 21.85 -5.44 11.46
CA ARG A 12 21.50 -6.83 11.81
C ARG A 12 20.06 -7.17 11.46
N PHE A 13 19.12 -6.31 11.81
CA PHE A 13 17.71 -6.48 11.49
C PHE A 13 17.49 -6.61 9.98
N GLY A 14 18.13 -5.75 9.18
CA GLY A 14 17.98 -5.83 7.73
C GLY A 14 18.65 -7.04 7.10
N ASN A 15 19.83 -7.43 7.59
CA ASN A 15 20.48 -8.65 7.14
C ASN A 15 19.68 -9.91 7.50
N ASP A 16 19.08 -9.94 8.70
CA ASP A 16 18.21 -11.03 9.14
C ASP A 16 16.95 -11.14 8.27
N LEU A 17 16.34 -10.00 7.87
CA LEU A 17 15.20 -9.97 6.94
C LEU A 17 15.61 -10.40 5.54
N HIS A 18 16.77 -9.94 5.05
CA HIS A 18 17.25 -10.26 3.71
C HIS A 18 17.62 -11.73 3.54
N SER A 19 18.25 -12.32 4.56
CA SER A 19 18.60 -13.74 4.61
C SER A 19 17.42 -14.66 4.94
N GLY A 20 16.26 -14.11 5.33
CA GLY A 20 15.11 -14.88 5.79
C GLY A 20 15.24 -15.43 7.22
N ALA A 21 16.32 -15.13 7.95
CA ALA A 21 16.49 -15.48 9.37
C ALA A 21 15.40 -14.86 10.26
N ARG A 22 14.87 -13.71 9.87
CA ARG A 22 13.61 -13.13 10.37
C ARG A 22 12.66 -12.95 9.19
N SER A 23 11.40 -13.33 9.36
CA SER A 23 10.39 -13.17 8.31
C SER A 23 9.06 -12.78 8.92
N TYR A 24 8.48 -11.68 8.42
CA TYR A 24 7.11 -11.28 8.77
C TYR A 24 6.13 -11.91 7.78
N PRO A 25 4.99 -12.48 8.24
CA PRO A 25 4.06 -13.22 7.39
C PRO A 25 3.08 -12.31 6.65
N PHE A 26 3.57 -11.56 5.65
CA PHE A 26 2.74 -10.75 4.76
C PHE A 26 1.81 -11.64 3.91
N VAL A 27 2.36 -12.68 3.29
CA VAL A 27 1.61 -13.58 2.39
C VAL A 27 0.74 -14.57 3.16
N GLY A 28 1.25 -15.08 4.29
CA GLY A 28 0.52 -16.02 5.15
C GLY A 28 -0.77 -15.41 5.71
N LYS A 29 -0.76 -14.10 6.02
CA LYS A 29 -1.93 -13.36 6.50
C LYS A 29 -2.65 -12.56 5.41
N ARG A 30 -2.45 -12.91 4.12
CA ARG A 30 -2.97 -12.11 2.99
C ARG A 30 -4.46 -11.78 3.07
N ARG A 31 -5.31 -12.71 3.52
CA ARG A 31 -6.76 -12.48 3.63
C ARG A 31 -7.09 -11.39 4.65
N LEU A 32 -6.37 -11.35 5.76
CA LEU A 32 -6.54 -10.32 6.79
C LEU A 32 -6.15 -8.95 6.25
N TRP A 33 -5.00 -8.85 5.57
CA TRP A 33 -4.51 -7.57 5.02
C TRP A 33 -5.40 -7.05 3.91
N LEU A 34 -5.84 -7.92 2.99
CA LEU A 34 -6.76 -7.54 1.93
C LEU A 34 -8.14 -7.15 2.46
N LEU A 35 -8.64 -7.82 3.50
CA LEU A 35 -9.87 -7.42 4.17
C LEU A 35 -9.72 -6.05 4.84
N LEU A 36 -8.65 -5.82 5.58
CA LEU A 36 -8.38 -4.54 6.22
C LEU A 36 -8.26 -3.42 5.18
N ALA A 37 -7.57 -3.67 4.08
CA ALA A 37 -7.43 -2.73 2.98
C ALA A 37 -8.77 -2.41 2.32
N ALA A 38 -9.59 -3.44 2.06
CA ALA A 38 -10.93 -3.25 1.51
C ALA A 38 -11.85 -2.45 2.45
N VAL A 39 -11.82 -2.74 3.75
CA VAL A 39 -12.56 -1.97 4.76
C VAL A 39 -12.08 -0.53 4.80
N LEU A 40 -10.77 -0.31 4.80
CA LEU A 40 -10.20 1.04 4.83
C LEU A 40 -10.60 1.84 3.58
N MET A 41 -10.50 1.25 2.38
CA MET A 41 -10.98 1.90 1.15
C MET A 41 -12.48 2.18 1.19
N ALA A 42 -13.29 1.25 1.69
CA ALA A 42 -14.73 1.44 1.81
C ALA A 42 -15.05 2.61 2.75
N VAL A 43 -14.38 2.69 3.90
CA VAL A 43 -14.50 3.82 4.84
C VAL A 43 -14.05 5.13 4.19
N SER A 44 -12.91 5.12 3.49
CA SER A 44 -12.36 6.28 2.77
C SER A 44 -13.31 6.85 1.71
N VAL A 45 -14.14 6.02 1.08
CA VAL A 45 -15.17 6.46 0.13
C VAL A 45 -16.47 6.83 0.84
N LEU A 46 -16.85 6.10 1.89
CA LEU A 46 -18.12 6.30 2.59
C LEU A 46 -18.16 7.63 3.35
N ILE A 47 -17.05 8.03 3.99
CA ILE A 47 -16.95 9.28 4.75
C ILE A 47 -17.36 10.49 3.92
N PRO A 48 -16.75 10.78 2.76
CA PRO A 48 -17.18 11.91 1.93
C PRO A 48 -18.57 11.68 1.33
N ALA A 49 -18.96 10.45 1.01
CA ALA A 49 -20.29 10.17 0.45
C ALA A 49 -21.44 10.50 1.41
N VAL A 50 -21.25 10.29 2.72
CA VAL A 50 -22.25 10.58 3.75
C VAL A 50 -22.06 11.94 4.44
N GLY A 51 -20.82 12.45 4.48
CA GLY A 51 -20.43 13.67 5.19
C GLY A 51 -20.61 14.98 4.40
N GLY A 52 -21.28 14.96 3.25
CA GLY A 52 -21.49 16.15 2.43
C GLY A 52 -20.38 16.45 1.41
N GLY A 53 -19.57 15.45 1.06
CA GLY A 53 -18.55 15.53 0.01
C GLY A 53 -17.14 15.84 0.51
N PHE A 54 -16.28 16.26 -0.41
CA PHE A 54 -14.90 16.66 -0.10
C PHE A 54 -14.82 18.16 0.23
N ASN A 55 -13.92 18.51 1.13
CA ASN A 55 -13.59 19.91 1.38
C ASN A 55 -12.68 20.45 0.27
N LEU A 56 -13.25 20.76 -0.89
CA LEU A 56 -12.52 21.38 -2.00
C LEU A 56 -12.17 22.84 -1.67
N GLY A 57 -10.98 23.29 -2.06
CA GLY A 57 -10.60 24.69 -1.88
C GLY A 57 -11.24 25.66 -2.85
N ILE A 58 -11.03 26.96 -2.60
CA ILE A 58 -11.55 28.04 -3.45
C ILE A 58 -11.06 27.95 -4.90
N ASP A 59 -9.89 27.35 -5.13
CA ASP A 59 -9.35 27.11 -6.46
C ASP A 59 -10.23 26.19 -7.32
N PHE A 60 -11.12 25.40 -6.71
CA PHE A 60 -12.05 24.53 -7.42
C PHE A 60 -13.47 25.11 -7.45
N ARG A 61 -13.89 25.79 -6.37
CA ARG A 61 -15.23 26.36 -6.26
C ARG A 61 -15.37 27.74 -6.94
N GLY A 62 -14.28 28.50 -6.99
CA GLY A 62 -14.32 29.95 -7.22
C GLY A 62 -14.87 30.69 -6.00
N GLY A 63 -14.45 31.94 -5.80
CA GLY A 63 -14.88 32.75 -4.66
C GLY A 63 -13.80 33.66 -4.10
N SER A 64 -14.09 34.25 -2.94
CA SER A 64 -13.17 35.12 -2.21
C SER A 64 -12.60 34.38 -1.01
N GLU A 65 -11.30 34.57 -0.75
CA GLU A 65 -10.61 34.04 0.41
C GLU A 65 -9.90 35.15 1.17
N PHE A 66 -9.92 35.04 2.50
CA PHE A 66 -9.14 35.87 3.41
C PHE A 66 -8.28 34.97 4.29
N VAL A 67 -6.99 35.32 4.41
CA VAL A 67 -6.07 34.68 5.33
C VAL A 67 -5.66 35.71 6.37
N VAL A 68 -6.05 35.46 7.63
CA VAL A 68 -5.72 36.25 8.81
C VAL A 68 -4.59 35.54 9.54
N SER A 69 -3.42 36.15 9.62
CA SER A 69 -2.21 35.59 10.24
C SER A 69 -1.91 36.25 11.58
N LYS A 70 -1.11 35.58 12.43
CA LYS A 70 -0.64 36.08 13.73
C LYS A 70 -1.75 36.52 14.70
N THR A 71 -2.94 35.93 14.60
CA THR A 71 -3.99 36.21 15.57
C THR A 71 -3.79 35.40 16.85
N ALA A 72 -4.06 36.03 18.00
CA ALA A 72 -4.13 35.33 19.28
C ALA A 72 -5.45 34.54 19.45
N HIS A 73 -6.47 34.87 18.65
CA HIS A 73 -7.80 34.28 18.71
C HIS A 73 -8.07 33.47 17.44
N VAL A 74 -8.10 32.15 17.56
CA VAL A 74 -8.37 31.25 16.43
C VAL A 74 -9.82 30.73 16.43
N ASP A 75 -10.73 31.52 16.99
CA ASP A 75 -12.15 31.18 17.04
C ASP A 75 -12.81 31.38 15.67
N THR A 76 -13.21 30.29 15.03
CA THR A 76 -13.84 30.32 13.71
C THR A 76 -15.21 31.00 13.72
N ALA A 77 -15.94 30.91 14.84
CA ALA A 77 -17.26 31.52 15.00
C ALA A 77 -17.22 33.05 14.92
N THR A 78 -16.13 33.67 15.39
CA THR A 78 -15.91 35.11 15.24
C THR A 78 -15.79 35.51 13.77
N GLY A 79 -15.03 34.77 12.98
CA GLY A 79 -14.89 35.00 11.54
C GLY A 79 -16.21 34.82 10.79
N GLU A 80 -16.94 33.73 11.08
CA GLU A 80 -18.25 33.47 10.45
C GLU A 80 -19.23 34.61 10.73
N ARG A 81 -19.32 35.06 12.00
CA ARG A 81 -20.18 36.18 12.39
C ARG A 81 -19.83 37.47 11.65
N ILE A 82 -18.54 37.80 11.56
CA ILE A 82 -18.06 39.02 10.88
C ILE A 82 -18.47 39.00 9.40
N ILE A 83 -18.26 37.85 8.73
CA ILE A 83 -18.56 37.70 7.30
C ILE A 83 -20.06 37.82 7.07
N HIS A 84 -20.89 37.14 7.88
CA HIS A 84 -22.35 37.25 7.77
C HIS A 84 -22.88 38.66 8.05
N GLU A 85 -22.19 39.46 8.87
CA GLU A 85 -22.59 40.84 9.14
C GLU A 85 -22.22 41.79 7.99
N LYS A 86 -21.00 41.66 7.45
CA LYS A 86 -20.43 42.60 6.45
C LYS A 86 -20.69 42.19 5.00
N ALA A 87 -20.92 40.92 4.74
CA ALA A 87 -21.24 40.37 3.42
C ALA A 87 -22.48 39.47 3.52
N LYS A 88 -23.65 40.09 3.60
CA LYS A 88 -24.93 39.39 3.84
C LYS A 88 -25.31 38.41 2.73
N ASP A 89 -24.84 38.70 1.51
CA ASP A 89 -25.10 37.87 0.34
C ASP A 89 -24.01 36.79 0.13
N ALA A 90 -23.01 36.73 1.02
CA ALA A 90 -22.00 35.68 0.98
C ALA A 90 -22.63 34.31 1.28
N SER A 91 -22.43 33.37 0.36
CA SER A 91 -22.82 31.97 0.48
C SER A 91 -21.59 31.08 0.63
N ASP A 92 -21.80 29.85 1.10
CA ASP A 92 -20.75 28.86 1.34
C ASP A 92 -19.59 29.35 2.24
N VAL A 93 -19.92 30.18 3.23
CA VAL A 93 -18.94 30.71 4.19
C VAL A 93 -18.34 29.56 4.98
N ARG A 94 -17.01 29.45 4.93
CA ARG A 94 -16.24 28.47 5.69
C ARG A 94 -15.06 29.16 6.35
N VAL A 95 -14.98 29.06 7.67
CA VAL A 95 -13.86 29.58 8.43
C VAL A 95 -13.14 28.41 9.09
N THR A 96 -11.86 28.26 8.78
CA THR A 96 -11.04 27.14 9.24
C THR A 96 -9.76 27.66 9.87
N ASN A 97 -9.37 27.02 10.96
CA ASN A 97 -8.03 27.14 11.50
C ASN A 97 -7.08 26.25 10.70
N ILE A 98 -6.25 26.86 9.88
CA ILE A 98 -5.30 26.15 9.02
C ILE A 98 -3.95 25.94 9.71
N ALA A 99 -3.60 26.80 10.66
CA ALA A 99 -2.38 26.74 11.44
C ALA A 99 -2.53 27.53 12.74
N PRO A 100 -1.70 27.26 13.77
CA PRO A 100 -1.70 28.06 14.99
C PRO A 100 -1.56 29.55 14.70
N GLY A 101 -2.55 30.33 15.14
CA GLY A 101 -2.61 31.78 14.91
C GLY A 101 -2.94 32.19 13.48
N THR A 102 -3.37 31.27 12.61
CA THR A 102 -3.76 31.56 11.24
C THR A 102 -5.16 31.02 10.93
N ILE A 103 -6.07 31.93 10.59
CA ILE A 103 -7.43 31.63 10.15
C ILE A 103 -7.54 31.87 8.65
N ARG A 104 -8.20 30.94 7.96
CA ARG A 104 -8.62 31.08 6.57
C ARG A 104 -10.14 31.16 6.53
N ALA A 105 -10.66 32.17 5.83
CA ALA A 105 -12.08 32.33 5.57
C ALA A 105 -12.33 32.30 4.07
N GLN A 106 -13.22 31.43 3.62
CA GLN A 106 -13.57 31.24 2.22
C GLN A 106 -15.08 31.42 2.04
N MET A 107 -15.49 32.05 0.94
CA MET A 107 -16.90 32.30 0.64
C MET A 107 -17.12 32.50 -0.86
N SER A 108 -18.38 32.61 -1.27
CA SER A 108 -18.73 33.05 -2.62
C SER A 108 -18.10 34.41 -2.95
N LYS A 109 -18.05 34.72 -4.25
CA LYS A 109 -17.50 35.99 -4.74
C LYS A 109 -18.11 37.18 -3.98
N LEU A 110 -17.24 38.02 -3.44
CA LEU A 110 -17.59 39.33 -2.90
C LEU A 110 -17.38 40.41 -3.96
N SER A 111 -18.11 41.53 -3.82
CA SER A 111 -17.77 42.79 -4.48
C SER A 111 -16.49 43.39 -3.89
N ASP A 112 -15.90 44.36 -4.59
CA ASP A 112 -14.69 45.05 -4.12
C ASP A 112 -14.95 45.79 -2.80
N ASP A 113 -16.12 46.43 -2.68
CA ASP A 113 -16.53 47.14 -1.46
C ASP A 113 -16.75 46.18 -0.28
N GLU A 114 -17.42 45.04 -0.51
CA GLU A 114 -17.58 44.01 0.52
C GLU A 114 -16.23 43.41 0.93
N THR A 115 -15.33 43.21 -0.03
CA THR A 115 -13.99 42.68 0.23
C THR A 115 -13.22 43.60 1.18
N LEU A 116 -13.27 44.91 0.94
CA LEU A 116 -12.65 45.91 1.81
C LEU A 116 -13.29 45.94 3.20
N GLN A 117 -14.62 45.88 3.28
CA GLN A 117 -15.35 45.87 4.55
C GLN A 117 -15.07 44.61 5.38
N VAL A 118 -15.08 43.44 4.75
CA VAL A 118 -14.76 42.16 5.39
C VAL A 118 -13.30 42.15 5.84
N LYS A 119 -12.36 42.60 5.01
CA LYS A 119 -10.94 42.71 5.38
C LYS A 119 -10.75 43.56 6.64
N ALA A 120 -11.35 44.75 6.67
CA ALA A 120 -11.24 45.67 7.81
C ALA A 120 -11.88 45.08 9.08
N ALA A 121 -13.05 44.44 8.95
CA ALA A 121 -13.73 43.84 10.09
C ALA A 121 -13.01 42.59 10.62
N LEU A 122 -12.40 41.78 9.76
CA LEU A 122 -11.54 40.66 10.16
C LEU A 122 -10.29 41.15 10.88
N GLN A 123 -9.67 42.24 10.38
CA GLN A 123 -8.53 42.87 11.05
C GLN A 123 -8.87 43.29 12.48
N GLU A 124 -9.99 44.00 12.67
CA GLU A 124 -10.45 44.46 13.98
C GLU A 124 -10.87 43.29 14.87
N GLY A 125 -11.69 42.38 14.36
CA GLY A 125 -12.24 41.26 15.11
C GLY A 125 -11.20 40.25 15.60
N TYR A 126 -10.09 40.10 14.86
CA TYR A 126 -8.98 39.24 15.26
C TYR A 126 -7.80 39.99 15.90
N GLY A 127 -7.87 41.32 15.99
CA GLY A 127 -6.87 42.17 16.62
C GLY A 127 -5.49 42.14 15.95
N VAL A 128 -5.45 42.01 14.61
CA VAL A 128 -4.21 41.89 13.84
C VAL A 128 -3.88 43.17 13.07
N SER A 129 -2.66 43.26 12.50
CA SER A 129 -2.30 44.38 11.64
C SER A 129 -2.90 44.21 10.23
N GLU A 130 -3.05 45.30 9.49
CA GLU A 130 -3.56 45.26 8.10
C GLU A 130 -2.73 44.34 7.20
N ASN A 131 -1.41 44.30 7.42
CA ASN A 131 -0.48 43.45 6.66
C ASN A 131 -0.64 41.96 6.96
N ASP A 132 -1.33 41.60 8.05
CA ASP A 132 -1.57 40.21 8.42
C ASP A 132 -2.91 39.69 7.89
N VAL A 133 -3.69 40.52 7.17
CA VAL A 133 -4.91 40.09 6.47
C VAL A 133 -4.68 40.15 4.97
N THR A 134 -4.59 38.99 4.33
CA THR A 134 -4.48 38.88 2.87
C THR A 134 -5.83 38.50 2.29
N SER A 135 -6.23 39.12 1.18
CA SER A 135 -7.43 38.76 0.42
C SER A 135 -7.04 38.25 -0.97
N SER A 136 -7.63 37.15 -1.41
CA SER A 136 -7.48 36.59 -2.75
C SER A 136 -8.86 36.31 -3.35
N PHE A 137 -8.95 36.35 -4.68
CA PHE A 137 -10.18 36.04 -5.41
C PHE A 137 -9.86 35.07 -6.54
N VAL A 138 -10.68 34.03 -6.67
CA VAL A 138 -10.62 33.06 -7.76
C VAL A 138 -11.89 33.16 -8.60
N GLY A 139 -11.71 33.42 -9.88
CA GLY A 139 -12.81 33.50 -10.84
C GLY A 139 -13.50 32.15 -11.09
N PRO A 140 -14.80 32.13 -11.39
CA PRO A 140 -15.56 30.90 -11.62
C PRO A 140 -15.06 30.09 -12.83
N THR A 141 -14.54 30.76 -13.86
CA THR A 141 -13.93 30.10 -15.02
C THR A 141 -12.64 29.37 -14.64
N TRP A 142 -11.78 30.02 -13.83
CA TRP A 142 -10.56 29.41 -13.32
C TRP A 142 -10.89 28.16 -12.49
N GLY A 143 -11.88 28.24 -11.59
CA GLY A 143 -12.27 27.10 -10.76
C GLY A 143 -12.74 25.90 -11.56
N ALA A 144 -13.61 26.13 -12.55
CA ALA A 144 -14.09 25.08 -13.45
C ALA A 144 -12.97 24.46 -14.29
N ASP A 145 -12.09 25.29 -14.86
CA ASP A 145 -10.97 24.84 -15.69
C ASP A 145 -9.95 24.04 -14.88
N VAL A 146 -9.57 24.52 -13.70
CA VAL A 146 -8.62 23.83 -12.80
C VAL A 146 -9.18 22.51 -12.31
N THR A 147 -10.45 22.47 -11.89
CA THR A 147 -11.13 21.22 -11.48
C THR A 147 -11.09 20.20 -12.62
N ARG A 148 -11.45 20.63 -13.83
CA ARG A 148 -11.48 19.77 -15.02
C ARG A 148 -10.08 19.26 -15.37
N GLN A 149 -9.07 20.14 -15.38
CA GLN A 149 -7.69 19.76 -15.68
C GLN A 149 -7.11 18.82 -14.63
N ALA A 150 -7.38 19.05 -13.35
CA ALA A 150 -6.92 18.18 -12.27
C ALA A 150 -7.53 16.78 -12.37
N PHE A 151 -8.84 16.68 -12.64
CA PHE A 151 -9.50 15.40 -12.85
C PHE A 151 -8.93 14.65 -14.05
N TRP A 152 -8.83 15.30 -15.22
CA TRP A 152 -8.26 14.68 -16.41
C TRP A 152 -6.77 14.35 -16.26
N GLY A 153 -6.02 15.17 -15.52
CA GLY A 153 -4.61 14.91 -15.19
C GLY A 153 -4.44 13.66 -14.35
N LEU A 154 -5.27 13.47 -13.32
CA LEU A 154 -5.28 12.25 -12.51
C LEU A 154 -5.66 11.01 -13.36
N VAL A 155 -6.71 11.11 -14.18
CA VAL A 155 -7.12 10.01 -15.06
C VAL A 155 -6.03 9.67 -16.06
N ALA A 156 -5.44 10.67 -16.73
CA ALA A 156 -4.36 10.47 -17.67
C ALA A 156 -3.13 9.85 -17.00
N PHE A 157 -2.76 10.31 -15.81
CA PHE A 157 -1.68 9.71 -15.02
C PHE A 157 -1.96 8.24 -14.71
N VAL A 158 -3.15 7.92 -14.21
CA VAL A 158 -3.52 6.53 -13.89
C VAL A 158 -3.43 5.67 -15.16
N VAL A 159 -4.01 6.10 -16.27
CA VAL A 159 -3.96 5.35 -17.54
C VAL A 159 -2.52 5.16 -18.03
N LEU A 160 -1.69 6.19 -17.99
CA LEU A 160 -0.28 6.08 -18.39
C LEU A 160 0.51 5.16 -17.45
N ALA A 161 0.22 5.21 -16.14
CA ALA A 161 0.80 4.30 -15.17
C ALA A 161 0.35 2.85 -15.41
N LEU A 162 -0.92 2.61 -15.75
CA LEU A 162 -1.44 1.29 -16.14
C LEU A 162 -0.68 0.74 -17.35
N ILE A 163 -0.54 1.57 -18.39
CA ILE A 163 0.17 1.21 -19.64
C ILE A 163 1.64 0.94 -19.34
N GLY A 164 2.31 1.82 -18.60
CA GLY A 164 3.70 1.66 -18.19
C GLY A 164 3.92 0.36 -17.41
N MET A 165 3.05 0.07 -16.45
CA MET A 165 3.11 -1.17 -15.65
C MET A 165 2.75 -2.41 -16.45
N ALA A 166 1.90 -2.32 -17.46
CA ALA A 166 1.59 -3.43 -18.37
C ALA A 166 2.77 -3.77 -19.28
N PHE A 167 3.51 -2.77 -19.77
CA PHE A 167 4.72 -2.99 -20.55
C PHE A 167 5.90 -3.44 -19.70
N TYR A 168 6.02 -2.89 -18.50
CA TYR A 168 7.11 -3.21 -17.59
C TYR A 168 6.97 -4.61 -17.00
N PHE A 169 5.80 -4.95 -16.46
CA PHE A 169 5.55 -6.26 -15.89
C PHE A 169 5.04 -7.22 -16.97
N ARG A 170 5.82 -8.28 -17.24
CA ARG A 170 5.51 -9.31 -18.25
C ARG A 170 4.23 -10.12 -17.98
N THR A 171 3.65 -10.02 -16.78
CA THR A 171 2.46 -10.80 -16.39
C THR A 171 1.35 -9.86 -15.93
N TRP A 172 0.18 -9.98 -16.55
CA TRP A 172 -0.99 -9.15 -16.22
C TRP A 172 -1.38 -9.19 -14.74
N LYS A 173 -1.13 -10.31 -14.05
CA LYS A 173 -1.38 -10.48 -12.60
C LYS A 173 -0.46 -9.59 -11.74
N MET A 174 0.79 -9.41 -12.15
CA MET A 174 1.71 -8.50 -11.47
C MET A 174 1.28 -7.05 -11.67
N SER A 175 0.94 -6.67 -12.91
CA SER A 175 0.41 -5.35 -13.21
C SER A 175 -0.84 -5.07 -12.37
N LEU A 176 -1.84 -5.95 -12.41
CA LEU A 176 -3.09 -5.78 -11.66
C LEU A 176 -2.85 -5.62 -10.16
N ALA A 177 -1.96 -6.42 -9.58
CA ALA A 177 -1.66 -6.36 -8.16
C ALA A 177 -0.95 -5.06 -7.76
N SER A 178 0.03 -4.62 -8.56
CA SER A 178 0.73 -3.34 -8.37
C SER A 178 -0.23 -2.14 -8.48
N ILE A 179 -1.10 -2.17 -9.50
CA ILE A 179 -2.12 -1.14 -9.74
C ILE A 179 -3.12 -1.05 -8.59
N ALA A 180 -3.55 -2.18 -8.03
CA ALA A 180 -4.47 -2.19 -6.91
C ALA A 180 -3.86 -1.53 -5.65
N GLY A 181 -2.57 -1.72 -5.39
CA GLY A 181 -1.89 -1.00 -4.32
C GLY A 181 -1.79 0.50 -4.58
N LEU A 182 -1.56 0.90 -5.84
CA LEU A 182 -1.60 2.30 -6.23
C LEU A 182 -2.97 2.93 -5.99
N PHE A 183 -4.03 2.22 -6.40
CA PHE A 183 -5.40 2.66 -6.21
C PHE A 183 -5.76 2.78 -4.73
N PHE A 184 -5.36 1.79 -3.94
CA PHE A 184 -5.45 1.85 -2.47
C PHE A 184 -4.77 3.11 -1.93
N THR A 185 -3.55 3.41 -2.38
CA THR A 185 -2.81 4.59 -1.93
C THR A 185 -3.56 5.89 -2.18
N VAL A 186 -4.11 6.08 -3.38
CA VAL A 186 -4.87 7.29 -3.73
C VAL A 186 -6.16 7.37 -2.93
N VAL A 187 -6.96 6.30 -2.93
CA VAL A 187 -8.27 6.28 -2.28
C VAL A 187 -8.14 6.52 -0.78
N VAL A 188 -7.18 5.87 -0.13
CA VAL A 188 -6.98 6.04 1.31
C VAL A 188 -6.42 7.42 1.63
N THR A 189 -5.48 7.95 0.84
CA THR A 189 -4.96 9.31 1.04
C THR A 189 -6.06 10.35 0.92
N VAL A 190 -6.87 10.30 -0.15
CA VAL A 190 -8.00 11.21 -0.38
C VAL A 190 -9.11 11.00 0.68
N GLY A 191 -9.34 9.77 1.11
CA GLY A 191 -10.28 9.47 2.19
C GLY A 191 -9.85 10.00 3.55
N LEU A 192 -8.55 10.00 3.86
CA LEU A 192 -8.02 10.65 5.07
C LEU A 192 -8.23 12.16 5.01
N TYR A 193 -8.07 12.78 3.85
CA TYR A 193 -8.41 14.19 3.66
C TYR A 193 -9.88 14.46 4.00
N ALA A 194 -10.80 13.65 3.49
CA ALA A 194 -12.22 13.76 3.83
C ALA A 194 -12.49 13.53 5.33
N ALA A 195 -11.85 12.52 5.93
CA ALA A 195 -12.04 12.14 7.33
C ALA A 195 -11.61 13.23 8.33
N PHE A 196 -10.51 13.92 8.04
CA PHE A 196 -10.01 14.99 8.88
C PHE A 196 -10.50 16.38 8.46
N GLY A 197 -11.32 16.46 7.40
CA GLY A 197 -11.81 17.74 6.86
C GLY A 197 -10.73 18.58 6.20
N PHE A 198 -9.59 17.98 5.84
CA PHE A 198 -8.50 18.69 5.16
C PHE A 198 -8.94 19.18 3.79
N GLU A 199 -8.49 20.37 3.46
CA GLU A 199 -8.82 21.01 2.20
C GLU A 199 -8.05 20.34 1.05
N ILE A 200 -8.76 20.03 -0.03
CA ILE A 200 -8.16 19.60 -1.29
C ILE A 200 -7.97 20.85 -2.13
N THR A 201 -6.72 21.29 -2.28
CA THR A 201 -6.29 22.39 -3.15
C THR A 201 -5.53 21.84 -4.37
N PRO A 202 -5.30 22.62 -5.44
CA PRO A 202 -4.45 22.20 -6.56
C PRO A 202 -3.06 21.78 -6.11
N SER A 203 -2.50 22.45 -5.09
CA SER A 203 -1.25 22.07 -4.44
C SER A 203 -1.32 20.67 -3.83
N ALA A 204 -2.42 20.32 -3.16
CA ALA A 204 -2.62 18.96 -2.65
C ALA A 204 -2.69 17.91 -3.77
N ILE A 205 -3.31 18.24 -4.91
CA ILE A 205 -3.36 17.34 -6.07
C ILE A 205 -1.98 17.09 -6.67
N ILE A 206 -1.13 18.12 -6.74
CA ILE A 206 0.28 17.95 -7.14
C ILE A 206 0.97 16.95 -6.19
N GLY A 207 0.72 17.05 -4.89
CA GLY A 207 1.18 16.08 -3.91
C GLY A 207 0.66 14.67 -4.18
N PHE A 208 -0.63 14.50 -4.47
CA PHE A 208 -1.21 13.18 -4.83
C PHE A 208 -0.58 12.56 -6.08
N LEU A 209 -0.28 13.35 -7.11
CA LEU A 209 0.41 12.86 -8.31
C LEU A 209 1.88 12.49 -8.03
N THR A 210 2.52 13.24 -7.12
CA THR A 210 3.90 12.99 -6.71
C THR A 210 4.02 11.70 -5.89
N ILE A 211 3.13 11.48 -4.90
CA ILE A 211 3.14 10.24 -4.11
C ILE A 211 2.79 9.02 -4.95
N LEU A 212 1.98 9.19 -6.00
CA LEU A 212 1.68 8.11 -6.94
C LEU A 212 2.95 7.68 -7.69
N SER A 213 3.71 8.64 -8.20
CA SER A 213 5.00 8.38 -8.86
C SER A 213 5.99 7.69 -7.92
N TYR A 214 6.01 8.12 -6.66
CA TYR A 214 6.82 7.51 -5.62
C TYR A 214 6.39 6.06 -5.30
N SER A 215 5.08 5.81 -5.16
CA SER A 215 4.51 4.48 -4.89
C SER A 215 4.74 3.50 -6.05
N LEU A 216 4.75 3.99 -7.29
CA LEU A 216 5.12 3.19 -8.47
C LEU A 216 6.56 2.67 -8.36
N TYR A 217 7.51 3.52 -7.97
CA TYR A 217 8.93 3.13 -7.86
C TYR A 217 9.12 2.03 -6.80
N ASP A 218 8.50 2.18 -5.63
CA ASP A 218 8.55 1.15 -4.58
C ASP A 218 7.91 -0.16 -5.05
N SER A 219 6.77 -0.09 -5.73
CA SER A 219 6.10 -1.27 -6.29
C SER A 219 6.96 -1.99 -7.32
N VAL A 220 7.66 -1.28 -8.19
CA VAL A 220 8.59 -1.88 -9.17
C VAL A 220 9.67 -2.70 -8.48
N VAL A 221 10.35 -2.13 -7.47
CA VAL A 221 11.45 -2.82 -6.77
C VAL A 221 10.96 -4.07 -6.04
N VAL A 222 9.80 -3.99 -5.36
CA VAL A 222 9.22 -5.14 -4.65
C VAL A 222 8.82 -6.24 -5.64
N PHE A 223 8.19 -5.88 -6.76
CA PHE A 223 7.74 -6.86 -7.74
C PHE A 223 8.88 -7.46 -8.55
N ASP A 224 9.94 -6.71 -8.81
CA ASP A 224 11.17 -7.26 -9.38
C ASP A 224 11.78 -8.30 -8.46
N LYS A 225 11.83 -8.04 -7.14
CA LYS A 225 12.33 -9.04 -6.20
C LYS A 225 11.42 -10.25 -6.08
N ILE A 226 10.10 -10.05 -6.15
CA ILE A 226 9.14 -11.15 -6.22
C ILE A 226 9.40 -11.99 -7.47
N ARG A 227 9.61 -11.36 -8.62
CA ARG A 227 9.91 -12.06 -9.88
C ARG A 227 11.20 -12.86 -9.75
N GLU A 228 12.28 -12.23 -9.31
CA GLU A 228 13.59 -12.87 -9.10
C GLU A 228 13.48 -14.09 -8.18
N ASN A 229 12.74 -13.98 -7.07
CA ASN A 229 12.59 -15.08 -6.12
C ASN A 229 11.66 -16.21 -6.62
N THR A 230 10.81 -15.93 -7.62
CA THR A 230 9.79 -16.87 -8.11
C THR A 230 10.05 -17.42 -9.52
N GLU A 231 11.11 -16.98 -10.21
CA GLU A 231 11.42 -17.34 -11.60
C GLU A 231 11.49 -18.87 -11.80
N ASP A 232 12.23 -19.57 -10.93
CA ASP A 232 12.45 -21.04 -11.04
C ASP A 232 11.86 -21.82 -9.85
N VAL A 233 10.94 -21.23 -9.09
CA VAL A 233 10.48 -21.85 -7.84
C VAL A 233 9.76 -23.18 -8.07
N LEU A 234 9.14 -23.37 -9.23
CA LEU A 234 8.45 -24.62 -9.57
C LEU A 234 9.41 -25.81 -9.76
N GLU A 235 10.69 -25.54 -9.99
CA GLU A 235 11.74 -26.55 -10.13
C GLU A 235 12.39 -26.89 -8.78
N ARG A 236 12.21 -26.02 -7.78
CA ARG A 236 12.77 -26.17 -6.44
C ARG A 236 11.92 -27.11 -5.59
N ARG A 237 12.57 -27.82 -4.67
CA ARG A 237 11.92 -28.81 -3.78
C ARG A 237 11.84 -28.38 -2.31
N ASP A 238 12.51 -27.30 -1.96
CA ASP A 238 12.74 -26.84 -0.59
C ASP A 238 11.84 -25.68 -0.15
N THR A 239 11.21 -24.99 -1.10
CA THR A 239 10.48 -23.76 -0.86
C THR A 239 9.23 -23.67 -1.73
N THR A 240 8.17 -23.06 -1.18
CA THR A 240 6.90 -22.84 -1.88
C THR A 240 6.87 -21.46 -2.55
N PHE A 241 5.99 -21.31 -3.57
CA PHE A 241 5.75 -20.02 -4.22
C PHE A 241 5.34 -18.92 -3.22
N ALA A 242 4.54 -19.28 -2.20
CA ALA A 242 4.09 -18.34 -1.17
C ALA A 242 5.24 -17.86 -0.27
N GLU A 243 6.15 -18.77 0.11
CA GLU A 243 7.33 -18.45 0.90
C GLU A 243 8.28 -17.53 0.14
N GLN A 244 8.47 -17.77 -1.16
CA GLN A 244 9.34 -16.94 -2.01
C GLN A 244 8.81 -15.51 -2.19
N ILE A 245 7.49 -15.34 -2.37
CA ILE A 245 6.88 -14.00 -2.35
C ILE A 245 7.09 -13.34 -0.99
N ASN A 246 6.85 -14.07 0.10
CA ASN A 246 6.99 -13.52 1.44
C ASN A 246 8.44 -13.11 1.73
N LEU A 247 9.41 -13.92 1.30
CA LEU A 247 10.83 -13.63 1.41
C LEU A 247 11.20 -12.39 0.61
N ALA A 248 10.71 -12.25 -0.63
CA ALA A 248 10.95 -11.07 -1.45
C ALA A 248 10.49 -9.77 -0.77
N VAL A 249 9.27 -9.77 -0.21
CA VAL A 249 8.74 -8.62 0.53
C VAL A 249 9.60 -8.28 1.76
N ASN A 250 10.08 -9.29 2.49
CA ASN A 250 10.96 -9.07 3.64
C ASN A 250 12.34 -8.55 3.22
N GLN A 251 12.90 -9.03 2.12
CA GLN A 251 14.17 -8.57 1.56
C GLN A 251 14.13 -7.09 1.16
N THR A 252 12.99 -6.63 0.64
CA THR A 252 12.82 -5.23 0.23
C THR A 252 12.31 -4.32 1.35
N LEU A 253 11.77 -4.87 2.44
CA LEU A 253 11.12 -4.12 3.52
C LEU A 253 11.99 -2.98 4.07
N VAL A 254 13.28 -3.25 4.35
CA VAL A 254 14.20 -2.25 4.89
C VAL A 254 14.44 -1.13 3.88
N ARG A 255 14.56 -1.47 2.60
CA ARG A 255 14.68 -0.46 1.54
C ARG A 255 13.42 0.40 1.50
N SER A 256 12.23 -0.20 1.43
CA SER A 256 10.96 0.53 1.39
C SER A 256 10.80 1.46 2.59
N ILE A 257 11.11 0.98 3.81
CA ILE A 257 11.08 1.80 5.03
C ILE A 257 12.09 2.94 4.95
N ASN A 258 13.33 2.67 4.52
CA ASN A 258 14.36 3.71 4.39
C ASN A 258 13.95 4.79 3.40
N THR A 259 13.46 4.39 2.23
CA THR A 259 12.97 5.32 1.21
C THR A 259 11.80 6.14 1.76
N ALA A 260 10.88 5.52 2.52
CA ALA A 260 9.74 6.22 3.13
C ALA A 260 10.20 7.25 4.17
N ILE A 261 11.10 6.86 5.07
CA ILE A 261 11.66 7.75 6.11
C ILE A 261 12.42 8.93 5.48
N VAL A 262 13.28 8.66 4.49
CA VAL A 262 14.05 9.71 3.79
C VAL A 262 13.14 10.70 3.07
N GLY A 263 11.99 10.25 2.56
CA GLY A 263 10.98 11.13 1.97
C GLY A 263 10.14 11.89 3.01
N VAL A 264 9.66 11.19 4.04
CA VAL A 264 8.75 11.74 5.06
C VAL A 264 9.44 12.74 5.98
N LEU A 265 10.73 12.55 6.31
CA LEU A 265 11.39 13.43 7.29
C LEU A 265 11.52 14.89 6.80
N PRO A 266 12.04 15.18 5.59
CA PRO A 266 12.10 16.57 5.11
C PRO A 266 10.71 17.15 4.85
N VAL A 267 9.80 16.36 4.29
CA VAL A 267 8.41 16.78 4.03
C VAL A 267 7.69 17.08 5.34
N GLY A 268 7.87 16.24 6.35
CA GLY A 268 7.34 16.43 7.70
C GLY A 268 7.96 17.64 8.37
N ALA A 269 9.27 17.87 8.21
CA ALA A 269 9.90 19.09 8.69
C ALA A 269 9.28 20.33 8.05
N ILE A 270 9.04 20.34 6.72
CA ILE A 270 8.34 21.44 6.04
C ILE A 270 6.89 21.57 6.53
N LEU A 271 6.18 20.46 6.73
CA LEU A 271 4.81 20.47 7.20
C LEU A 271 4.70 21.09 8.60
N PHE A 272 5.53 20.63 9.55
CA PHE A 272 5.50 21.12 10.92
C PHE A 272 6.12 22.53 11.03
N ILE A 273 7.28 22.79 10.43
CA ILE A 273 7.89 24.14 10.45
C ILE A 273 7.01 25.14 9.67
N GLY A 274 6.47 24.74 8.53
CA GLY A 274 5.55 25.55 7.72
C GLY A 274 4.27 25.90 8.48
N ALA A 275 3.67 24.91 9.16
CA ALA A 275 2.49 25.11 9.99
C ALA A 275 2.78 25.94 11.25
N PHE A 276 3.93 25.78 11.91
CA PHE A 276 4.19 26.42 13.21
C PHE A 276 4.98 27.74 13.14
N ILE A 277 5.78 27.96 12.09
CA ILE A 277 6.77 29.06 12.05
C ILE A 277 6.53 30.02 10.89
N LEU A 278 6.17 29.51 9.70
CA LEU A 278 6.18 30.33 8.47
C LEU A 278 4.81 30.80 8.00
N GLY A 279 3.71 30.21 8.49
CA GLY A 279 2.35 30.61 8.10
C GLY A 279 2.05 30.42 6.60
N ALA A 280 2.86 29.64 5.89
CA ALA A 280 2.75 29.44 4.45
C ALA A 280 1.73 28.34 4.11
N GLY A 281 0.45 28.72 4.01
CA GLY A 281 -0.65 27.77 3.80
C GLY A 281 -0.50 26.89 2.55
N THR A 282 0.02 27.41 1.43
CA THR A 282 0.18 26.64 0.19
C THR A 282 1.26 25.55 0.29
N LEU A 283 2.37 25.83 0.96
CA LEU A 283 3.44 24.85 1.25
C LEU A 283 2.96 23.79 2.23
N GLN A 284 2.09 24.17 3.17
CA GLN A 284 1.47 23.25 4.12
C GLN A 284 0.56 22.24 3.40
N ASP A 285 -0.28 22.67 2.46
CA ASP A 285 -1.19 21.78 1.72
C ASP A 285 -0.43 20.74 0.88
N LEU A 286 0.63 21.18 0.19
CA LEU A 286 1.51 20.28 -0.57
C LEU A 286 2.28 19.32 0.34
N SER A 287 2.85 19.80 1.44
CA SER A 287 3.61 18.94 2.36
C SER A 287 2.72 17.95 3.10
N LEU A 288 1.48 18.30 3.45
CA LEU A 288 0.52 17.39 4.07
C LEU A 288 0.16 16.23 3.15
N SER A 289 -0.12 16.52 1.87
CA SER A 289 -0.49 15.50 0.87
C SER A 289 0.66 14.53 0.62
N LEU A 290 1.89 15.06 0.51
CA LEU A 290 3.10 14.24 0.40
C LEU A 290 3.32 13.40 1.67
N PHE A 291 3.18 13.99 2.86
CA PHE A 291 3.42 13.32 4.13
C PHE A 291 2.48 12.12 4.32
N VAL A 292 1.17 12.35 4.16
CA VAL A 292 0.16 11.29 4.27
C VAL A 292 0.36 10.26 3.16
N GLY A 293 0.54 10.71 1.92
CA GLY A 293 0.63 9.81 0.77
C GLY A 293 1.88 8.91 0.77
N ILE A 294 3.04 9.38 1.26
CA ILE A 294 4.24 8.54 1.38
C ILE A 294 4.01 7.44 2.42
N LEU A 295 3.43 7.78 3.58
CA LEU A 295 3.12 6.80 4.62
C LEU A 295 2.14 5.73 4.11
N VAL A 296 1.02 6.16 3.52
CA VAL A 296 0.02 5.25 2.95
C VAL A 296 0.60 4.42 1.81
N GLY A 297 1.41 5.03 0.94
CA GLY A 297 2.03 4.39 -0.22
C GLY A 297 2.92 3.22 0.15
N MET A 298 3.75 3.37 1.19
CA MET A 298 4.56 2.29 1.74
C MET A 298 3.68 1.11 2.21
N PHE A 299 2.55 1.39 2.88
CA PHE A 299 1.64 0.33 3.29
C PHE A 299 0.94 -0.35 2.09
N GLY A 300 0.60 0.42 1.06
CA GLY A 300 -0.05 -0.09 -0.15
C GLY A 300 0.76 -1.21 -0.82
N THR A 301 2.05 -1.00 -1.08
CA THR A 301 2.89 -2.02 -1.73
C THR A 301 3.01 -3.29 -0.89
N LEU A 302 3.30 -3.13 0.42
CA LEU A 302 3.66 -4.23 1.31
C LEU A 302 2.45 -5.07 1.76
N PHE A 303 1.32 -4.41 2.03
CA PHE A 303 0.14 -5.05 2.62
C PHE A 303 -1.02 -5.24 1.63
N VAL A 304 -0.99 -4.59 0.46
CA VAL A 304 -2.01 -4.75 -0.57
C VAL A 304 -1.45 -5.44 -1.80
N SER A 305 -0.44 -4.85 -2.45
CA SER A 305 0.03 -5.35 -3.75
C SER A 305 0.60 -6.77 -3.67
N ALA A 306 1.57 -7.03 -2.78
CA ALA A 306 2.18 -8.35 -2.69
C ALA A 306 1.20 -9.44 -2.19
N PRO A 307 0.37 -9.21 -1.16
CA PRO A 307 -0.66 -10.16 -0.75
C PRO A 307 -1.72 -10.43 -1.83
N LEU A 308 -2.10 -9.41 -2.60
CA LEU A 308 -3.02 -9.56 -3.73
C LEU A 308 -2.39 -10.40 -4.84
N TYR A 309 -1.14 -10.13 -5.21
CA TYR A 309 -0.42 -10.94 -6.20
C TYR A 309 -0.37 -12.42 -5.79
N ALA A 310 -0.03 -12.69 -4.53
CA ALA A 310 -0.06 -14.05 -3.99
C ALA A 310 -1.46 -14.68 -4.12
N SER A 311 -2.53 -13.94 -3.80
CA SER A 311 -3.90 -14.46 -3.94
C SER A 311 -4.28 -14.82 -5.38
N LEU A 312 -3.78 -14.08 -6.38
CA LEU A 312 -4.05 -14.29 -7.81
C LEU A 312 -3.27 -15.48 -8.40
N ARG A 313 -2.10 -15.81 -7.82
CA ARG A 313 -1.20 -16.88 -8.31
C ARG A 313 -1.41 -18.20 -7.58
N LEU A 314 -1.62 -18.18 -6.26
CA LEU A 314 -1.70 -19.41 -5.45
C LEU A 314 -2.92 -20.29 -5.78
N GLY A 315 -3.90 -19.79 -6.54
CA GLY A 315 -5.01 -20.58 -7.05
C GLY A 315 -4.69 -21.41 -8.30
N GLU A 316 -3.56 -21.16 -8.96
CA GLU A 316 -3.16 -21.86 -10.19
C GLU A 316 -2.83 -23.33 -9.91
N ALA A 317 -3.26 -24.23 -10.81
CA ALA A 317 -3.11 -25.67 -10.64
C ALA A 317 -1.64 -26.09 -10.45
N GLN A 318 -0.73 -25.56 -11.28
CA GLN A 318 0.70 -25.84 -11.21
C GLN A 318 1.32 -25.44 -9.87
N ILE A 319 0.98 -24.25 -9.35
CA ILE A 319 1.50 -23.76 -8.07
C ILE A 319 0.93 -24.57 -6.91
N ARG A 320 -0.35 -24.97 -6.96
CA ARG A 320 -0.98 -25.81 -5.93
C ARG A 320 -0.38 -27.20 -5.89
N GLU A 321 -0.16 -27.81 -7.05
CA GLU A 321 0.47 -29.13 -7.15
C GLU A 321 1.92 -29.10 -6.64
N HIS A 322 2.70 -28.11 -7.08
CA HIS A 322 4.07 -27.89 -6.58
C HIS A 322 4.10 -27.69 -5.07
N THR A 323 3.23 -26.84 -4.52
CA THR A 323 3.14 -26.60 -3.07
C THR A 323 2.81 -27.90 -2.33
N ALA A 324 1.87 -28.71 -2.83
CA ALA A 324 1.56 -30.00 -2.23
C ALA A 324 2.74 -30.99 -2.28
N LYS A 325 3.54 -30.99 -3.37
CA LYS A 325 4.77 -31.81 -3.47
C LYS A 325 5.83 -31.36 -2.47
N VAL A 326 6.08 -30.06 -2.35
CA VAL A 326 7.01 -29.48 -1.36
C VAL A 326 6.57 -29.83 0.06
N GLU A 327 5.29 -29.63 0.40
CA GLU A 327 4.77 -29.86 1.75
C GLU A 327 4.72 -31.35 2.12
N SER A 328 4.46 -32.24 1.17
CA SER A 328 4.44 -33.69 1.40
C SER A 328 5.82 -34.35 1.34
N GLY A 329 6.83 -33.67 0.78
CA GLY A 329 8.15 -34.24 0.50
C GLY A 329 8.13 -35.30 -0.60
N ASN A 330 7.00 -35.53 -1.28
CA ASN A 330 6.85 -36.52 -2.34
C ASN A 330 7.30 -35.95 -3.69
N PHE A 331 8.61 -35.75 -3.81
CA PHE A 331 9.27 -35.72 -5.11
C PHE A 331 9.77 -37.15 -5.34
N LYS A 332 8.92 -38.04 -5.86
CA LYS A 332 9.43 -39.33 -6.34
C LYS A 332 10.48 -39.02 -7.40
N ASP A 333 11.72 -39.41 -7.12
CA ASP A 333 12.84 -39.23 -8.02
C ASP A 333 12.53 -39.97 -9.32
N ALA A 334 12.59 -39.25 -10.43
CA ALA A 334 12.45 -39.81 -11.77
C ALA A 334 13.76 -40.52 -12.20
N GLU A 335 14.50 -41.10 -11.26
CA GLU A 335 15.76 -41.82 -11.51
C GLU A 335 15.61 -43.34 -11.37
N ASP A 336 14.53 -43.86 -10.79
CA ASP A 336 14.28 -45.32 -10.70
C ASP A 336 13.57 -45.90 -11.94
N ALA A 337 13.35 -45.11 -12.99
CA ALA A 337 12.71 -45.58 -14.23
C ALA A 337 13.71 -46.12 -15.27
N ASP A 338 14.99 -45.76 -15.18
CA ASP A 338 16.01 -46.19 -16.16
C ASP A 338 16.78 -47.45 -15.72
N GLU A 339 16.79 -47.83 -14.43
CA GLU A 339 17.47 -49.07 -13.99
C GLU A 339 16.59 -50.34 -14.11
N ALA A 340 15.30 -50.20 -14.44
CA ALA A 340 14.40 -51.34 -14.60
C ALA A 340 14.34 -51.89 -16.04
N GLU A 341 14.90 -51.18 -17.04
CA GLU A 341 14.87 -51.63 -18.44
C GLU A 341 16.08 -52.51 -18.86
N ASP A 342 17.14 -52.62 -18.04
CA ASP A 342 18.37 -53.35 -18.40
C ASP A 342 18.45 -54.80 -17.87
N SER A 343 17.42 -55.33 -17.18
CA SER A 343 17.46 -56.71 -16.63
C SER A 343 16.57 -57.75 -17.32
N GLU A 344 15.85 -57.43 -18.39
CA GLU A 344 15.03 -58.41 -19.12
C GLU A 344 15.52 -58.61 -20.55
N GLY A 345 16.65 -59.30 -20.69
CA GLY A 345 17.19 -59.75 -21.97
C GLY A 345 17.82 -61.14 -21.86
N SER A 346 17.01 -62.19 -21.79
CA SER A 346 17.41 -63.58 -22.10
C SER A 346 16.17 -64.41 -22.41
N GLU A 347 16.07 -64.84 -23.67
CA GLU A 347 14.98 -65.59 -24.29
C GLU A 347 14.86 -67.04 -23.76
N GLU A 348 13.62 -67.55 -23.61
CA GLU A 348 13.17 -68.83 -24.21
C GLU A 348 11.64 -69.02 -24.06
N PRO A 349 10.91 -69.55 -25.07
CA PRO A 349 9.46 -69.70 -25.00
C PRO A 349 8.99 -71.13 -24.64
N ALA A 350 7.96 -71.17 -23.78
CA ALA A 350 6.81 -72.07 -23.71
C ALA A 350 6.99 -73.60 -23.82
N GLU A 351 6.54 -74.31 -22.78
CA GLU A 351 5.67 -75.48 -22.96
C GLU A 351 4.74 -75.70 -21.75
N ALA A 352 3.57 -76.28 -22.04
CA ALA A 352 2.38 -76.31 -21.21
C ALA A 352 2.30 -77.51 -20.24
N GLU A 353 1.64 -77.39 -19.09
CA GLU A 353 0.66 -78.40 -18.68
C GLU A 353 -0.31 -77.98 -17.55
N LYS A 354 -1.47 -78.63 -17.62
CA LYS A 354 -2.71 -78.55 -16.85
C LYS A 354 -2.56 -78.70 -15.33
N ALA A 355 -3.53 -78.12 -14.61
CA ALA A 355 -4.55 -78.80 -13.78
C ALA A 355 -4.90 -77.88 -12.59
N ALA A 356 -6.05 -77.24 -12.57
CA ALA A 356 -7.36 -77.78 -12.20
C ALA A 356 -7.80 -77.34 -10.79
N LYS A 357 -9.09 -76.97 -10.75
CA LYS A 357 -10.00 -76.86 -9.60
C LYS A 357 -9.84 -75.63 -8.70
N SER A 358 -10.75 -74.66 -8.83
CA SER A 358 -12.15 -74.65 -8.32
C SER A 358 -12.14 -74.31 -6.84
N SER A 359 -12.98 -73.45 -6.28
CA SER A 359 -14.19 -72.76 -6.70
C SER A 359 -14.55 -71.94 -5.45
N LYS A 360 -14.97 -70.68 -5.60
CA LYS A 360 -16.38 -70.25 -5.41
C LYS A 360 -16.85 -70.48 -3.97
N SER A 361 -17.27 -69.51 -3.18
CA SER A 361 -18.30 -68.48 -3.38
C SER A 361 -18.27 -67.63 -2.09
N GLU A 362 -18.48 -66.31 -2.14
CA GLU A 362 -19.76 -65.63 -1.79
C GLU A 362 -20.28 -66.05 -0.39
N GLU A 363 -20.68 -65.19 0.55
CA GLU A 363 -21.29 -63.87 0.43
C GLU A 363 -21.50 -63.29 1.85
N SER A 364 -21.66 -61.97 1.92
CA SER A 364 -22.50 -61.16 2.81
C SER A 364 -22.27 -61.07 4.33
N ALA A 365 -22.03 -59.81 4.72
CA ALA A 365 -22.89 -59.01 5.62
C ALA A 365 -22.75 -59.16 7.15
N ASP A 366 -22.22 -58.06 7.70
CA ASP A 366 -22.84 -57.21 8.72
C ASP A 366 -22.75 -57.64 10.20
N LYS A 367 -21.95 -56.88 10.95
CA LYS A 367 -22.29 -56.46 12.32
C LYS A 367 -21.37 -55.35 12.83
N ALA A 368 -21.99 -54.24 13.23
CA ALA A 368 -21.48 -53.30 14.23
C ALA A 368 -21.02 -54.09 15.49
N THR A 369 -20.04 -53.66 16.28
CA THR A 369 -20.06 -52.45 17.14
C THR A 369 -18.73 -52.43 17.90
N GLU A 370 -18.35 -51.24 18.40
CA GLU A 370 -17.55 -50.97 19.60
C GLU A 370 -16.27 -50.13 19.41
N ASP A 371 -16.32 -49.01 20.15
CA ASP A 371 -15.32 -48.01 20.43
C ASP A 371 -14.01 -48.61 20.94
N GLU A 372 -12.89 -48.13 20.39
CA GLU A 372 -11.66 -48.08 21.16
C GLU A 372 -10.89 -46.77 20.92
N LYS A 373 -10.79 -45.99 22.00
CA LYS A 373 -9.92 -44.82 22.16
C LYS A 373 -8.47 -45.19 21.82
N ALA A 374 -7.89 -44.52 20.83
CA ALA A 374 -6.44 -44.49 20.63
C ALA A 374 -5.92 -43.06 20.81
N THR A 375 -5.18 -42.88 21.90
CA THR A 375 -4.38 -41.71 22.29
C THR A 375 -3.47 -41.18 21.18
N GLU A 376 -3.59 -39.88 20.94
CA GLU A 376 -2.77 -39.06 20.05
C GLU A 376 -1.31 -38.99 20.55
N LYS A 377 -0.35 -39.49 19.76
CA LYS A 377 1.09 -39.28 19.97
C LYS A 377 1.52 -37.96 19.31
N PRO A 378 2.31 -37.09 19.95
CA PRO A 378 2.73 -35.83 19.36
C PRO A 378 3.77 -36.05 18.24
N ALA A 379 3.53 -35.41 17.10
CA ALA A 379 4.43 -35.42 15.95
C ALA A 379 5.79 -34.77 16.29
N LYS A 380 6.89 -35.47 15.98
CA LYS A 380 8.27 -34.97 16.03
C LYS A 380 8.44 -33.82 15.02
N LYS A 381 8.88 -32.64 15.49
CA LYS A 381 9.42 -31.58 14.63
C LYS A 381 10.72 -32.07 13.97
N PRO A 382 10.92 -31.92 12.66
CA PRO A 382 12.24 -32.12 12.07
C PRO A 382 13.17 -30.95 12.42
N ALA A 383 14.44 -31.28 12.64
CA ALA A 383 15.50 -30.39 13.07
C ALA A 383 15.89 -29.40 11.97
N ARG A 384 16.09 -28.13 12.34
CA ARG A 384 16.68 -27.10 11.48
C ARG A 384 18.13 -27.47 11.16
N ALA A 385 18.45 -27.61 9.88
CA ALA A 385 19.84 -27.65 9.43
C ALA A 385 20.43 -26.23 9.55
N THR A 386 21.48 -26.10 10.36
CA THR A 386 22.28 -24.89 10.49
C THR A 386 23.20 -24.81 9.27
N ILE A 387 23.01 -23.81 8.41
CA ILE A 387 23.93 -23.53 7.30
C ILE A 387 25.16 -22.82 7.85
N GLU A 388 26.30 -23.51 7.91
CA GLU A 388 27.62 -22.89 8.10
C GLU A 388 28.02 -22.20 6.80
N ILE A 389 28.11 -20.87 6.83
CA ILE A 389 28.62 -20.08 5.69
C ILE A 389 30.15 -20.08 5.76
N HIS A 390 30.77 -20.79 4.81
CA HIS A 390 32.21 -20.70 4.53
C HIS A 390 32.52 -19.28 4.01
N ARG A 391 33.32 -18.51 4.75
CA ARG A 391 33.81 -17.19 4.29
C ARG A 391 34.76 -17.40 3.12
N VAL A 392 34.33 -17.07 1.91
CA VAL A 392 35.23 -16.89 0.77
C VAL A 392 36.00 -15.58 0.97
N ASN A 393 37.33 -15.70 1.05
CA ASN A 393 38.26 -14.60 1.23
C ASN A 393 38.51 -13.94 -0.13
N LEU A 394 37.96 -12.75 -0.35
CA LEU A 394 38.24 -11.92 -1.53
C LEU A 394 39.27 -10.85 -1.15
N ASN A 395 40.54 -11.21 -1.26
CA ASN A 395 41.63 -10.26 -1.50
C ASN A 395 42.22 -10.60 -2.87
N GLY A 396 41.98 -9.71 -3.83
CA GLY A 396 42.48 -9.74 -5.20
C GLY A 396 42.02 -8.49 -5.91
#